data_AF-A0A1H3AJ10-F1
#
_entry.id   AF-A0A1H3AJ10-F1
#
_cell.length_a   1.000
_cell.length_b   1.000
_cell.length_c   1.000
_cell.angle_alpha   90.00
_cell.angle_beta   90.00
_cell.angle_gamma   90.00
#
_symmetry.space_group_name_H-M   'P 1'
#
loop_
_entity.id
_entity.type
_entity.pdbx_description
1 polymer ?
#
loop_
_entity_poly.entity_id
_entity_poly.type
_entity_poly.pdbx_seq_one_letter_code
_entity_poly.pdbx_strand_id
1 'polypeptide(L)'
;MVDLLAADPHGWDDWFGDSESAEQARIQANRVGLHVLGVGIASRDIPALSADMAEGGREAAGGLPERLARREPVPAGRLLGFELVGYDCGLWHTWTCLGGLVRDVGHATGVRPGRWGLIQDERQARRAADWLTASKLGDPKVFLWVAAMLVAVPGARERARSE
;
A
#
# COMPACT_ATOMS: atom_id res chain seq x y z
N MET A 1 -27.08 -10.64 -22.79
CA MET A 1 -25.64 -10.92 -22.87
C MET A 1 -24.99 -9.70 -22.26
N VAL A 2 -24.56 -9.79 -20.99
CA VAL A 2 -24.01 -8.63 -20.27
C VAL A 2 -22.52 -8.61 -20.57
N ASP A 3 -22.11 -7.63 -21.35
CA ASP A 3 -20.71 -7.35 -21.63
C ASP A 3 -20.12 -6.72 -20.36
N LEU A 4 -19.58 -7.56 -19.48
CA LEU A 4 -18.93 -7.14 -18.24
C LEU A 4 -17.51 -6.68 -18.61
N LEU A 5 -17.37 -5.39 -18.87
CA LEU A 5 -16.06 -4.75 -19.01
C LEU A 5 -15.35 -4.79 -17.64
N ALA A 6 -14.11 -5.29 -17.64
CA ALA A 6 -13.27 -5.39 -16.47
C ALA A 6 -13.12 -4.02 -15.79
N ALA A 7 -13.10 -4.03 -14.45
CA ALA A 7 -12.64 -2.90 -13.66
C ALA A 7 -11.19 -2.59 -14.09
N ASP A 8 -11.04 -1.47 -14.80
CA ASP A 8 -9.79 -0.88 -15.31
C ASP A 8 -9.09 -1.62 -16.50
N PRO A 9 -9.34 -1.21 -17.76
CA PRO A 9 -8.60 -1.70 -18.93
C PRO A 9 -7.17 -1.15 -19.06
N HIS A 10 -6.74 -0.27 -18.16
CA HIS A 10 -5.38 0.28 -18.16
C HIS A 10 -4.48 -0.36 -17.10
N GLY A 11 -5.02 -0.98 -16.05
CA GLY A 11 -4.24 -1.72 -15.06
C GLY A 11 -3.24 -0.84 -14.31
N TRP A 12 -3.60 0.42 -14.07
CA TRP A 12 -2.69 1.36 -13.42
C TRP A 12 -2.77 1.31 -11.91
N ASP A 13 -3.87 0.82 -11.36
CA ASP A 13 -4.00 0.85 -9.92
C ASP A 13 -3.62 -0.46 -9.24
N ASP A 14 -3.80 -1.67 -9.82
CA ASP A 14 -3.56 -2.95 -9.10
C ASP A 14 -4.24 -3.01 -7.69
N TRP A 15 -5.14 -2.05 -7.40
CA TRP A 15 -5.83 -1.83 -6.13
C TRP A 15 -7.25 -2.33 -6.26
N PHE A 16 -7.62 -3.30 -5.44
CA PHE A 16 -8.93 -3.94 -5.49
C PHE A 16 -9.74 -3.62 -4.24
N GLY A 17 -11.05 -3.42 -4.44
CA GLY A 17 -12.04 -3.23 -3.39
C GLY A 17 -12.12 -4.40 -2.40
N ASP A 18 -11.86 -5.60 -2.91
CA ASP A 18 -12.01 -6.86 -2.19
C ASP A 18 -10.95 -7.88 -2.62
N SER A 19 -10.73 -8.88 -1.76
CA SER A 19 -9.70 -9.91 -2.00
C SER A 19 -10.07 -10.91 -3.10
N GLU A 20 -11.35 -11.09 -3.39
CA GLU A 20 -11.79 -12.06 -4.40
C GLU A 20 -11.46 -11.53 -5.80
N SER A 21 -11.83 -10.28 -6.08
CA SER A 21 -11.49 -9.57 -7.31
C SER A 21 -9.98 -9.51 -7.53
N ALA A 22 -9.21 -9.24 -6.47
CA ALA A 22 -7.74 -9.24 -6.53
C ALA A 22 -7.16 -10.63 -6.88
N GLU A 23 -7.70 -11.70 -6.29
CA GLU A 23 -7.27 -13.06 -6.59
C GLU A 23 -7.65 -13.49 -8.01
N GLN A 24 -8.82 -13.09 -8.50
CA GLN A 24 -9.21 -13.33 -9.90
C GLN A 24 -8.26 -12.62 -10.86
N ALA A 25 -7.95 -11.35 -10.61
CA ALA A 25 -6.99 -10.60 -11.41
C ALA A 25 -5.59 -11.24 -11.36
N ARG A 26 -5.12 -11.69 -10.18
CA ARG A 26 -3.85 -12.41 -10.04
C ARG A 26 -3.82 -13.71 -10.87
N ILE A 27 -4.91 -14.48 -10.85
CA ILE A 27 -5.03 -15.72 -11.64
C ILE A 27 -4.99 -15.40 -13.14
N GLN A 28 -5.74 -14.39 -13.58
CA GLN A 28 -5.82 -13.97 -14.98
C GLN A 28 -4.48 -13.44 -15.50
N ALA A 29 -3.73 -12.70 -14.67
CA ALA A 29 -2.40 -12.21 -15.02
C ALA A 29 -1.41 -13.36 -15.32
N ASN A 30 -1.64 -14.56 -14.75
CA ASN A 30 -0.85 -15.78 -14.99
C ASN A 30 0.67 -15.57 -14.86
N ARG A 31 1.08 -14.74 -13.89
CA ARG A 31 2.49 -14.46 -13.59
C ARG A 31 2.91 -15.19 -12.32
N VAL A 32 4.03 -15.90 -12.40
CA VAL A 32 4.62 -16.58 -11.25
C VAL A 32 5.11 -15.54 -10.25
N GLY A 33 4.85 -15.77 -8.95
CA GLY A 33 5.35 -14.92 -7.87
C GLY A 33 4.49 -13.68 -7.56
N LEU A 34 3.34 -13.49 -8.22
CA LEU A 34 2.36 -12.50 -7.76
C LEU A 34 1.63 -13.00 -6.51
N HIS A 35 1.36 -12.08 -5.59
CA HIS A 35 0.64 -12.32 -4.35
C HIS A 35 -0.39 -11.20 -4.12
N VAL A 36 -1.56 -11.55 -3.58
CA VAL A 36 -2.53 -10.55 -3.10
C VAL A 36 -2.20 -10.17 -1.67
N LEU A 37 -2.09 -8.86 -1.42
CA LEU A 37 -1.86 -8.30 -0.09
C LEU A 37 -3.00 -7.35 0.26
N GLY A 38 -3.41 -7.38 1.54
CA GLY A 38 -4.22 -6.35 2.13
C GLY A 38 -3.30 -5.20 2.56
N VAL A 39 -3.73 -3.97 2.30
CA VAL A 39 -3.00 -2.77 2.71
C VAL A 39 -3.85 -1.96 3.67
N GLY A 40 -3.23 -1.49 4.75
CA GLY A 40 -3.84 -0.60 5.72
C GLY A 40 -3.06 0.69 5.89
N ILE A 41 -3.77 1.82 5.94
CA ILE A 41 -3.22 3.12 6.31
C ILE A 41 -3.82 3.52 7.66
N ALA A 42 -3.01 4.05 8.57
CA ALA A 42 -3.52 4.50 9.86
C ALA A 42 -4.48 5.68 9.67
N SER A 43 -5.61 5.68 10.37
CA SER A 43 -6.67 6.69 10.17
C SER A 43 -6.21 8.13 10.39
N ARG A 44 -5.16 8.33 11.19
CA ARG A 44 -4.55 9.64 11.45
C ARG A 44 -3.82 10.21 10.23
N ASP A 45 -3.32 9.35 9.35
CA ASP A 45 -2.51 9.73 8.19
C ASP A 45 -3.40 9.97 6.96
N ILE A 46 -4.64 9.47 6.97
CA ILE A 46 -5.62 9.59 5.87
C ILE A 46 -5.87 11.05 5.45
N PRO A 47 -6.11 12.03 6.35
CA PRO A 47 -6.42 13.39 5.90
C PRO A 47 -5.31 14.05 5.08
N ALA A 48 -4.04 13.88 5.49
CA ALA A 48 -2.90 14.43 4.77
C ALA A 48 -2.67 13.70 3.45
N LEU A 49 -2.74 12.37 3.47
CA LEU A 49 -2.61 11.55 2.27
C LEU A 49 -3.72 11.83 1.24
N SER A 50 -4.96 12.05 1.69
CA SER A 50 -6.07 12.43 0.80
C SER A 50 -5.87 13.81 0.18
N ALA A 51 -5.16 14.73 0.84
CA ALA A 51 -4.81 16.02 0.26
C ALA A 51 -3.81 15.84 -0.89
N ASP A 52 -2.74 15.07 -0.66
CA ASP A 52 -1.74 14.75 -1.71
C ASP A 52 -2.38 14.04 -2.91
N MET A 53 -3.32 13.11 -2.66
CA MET A 53 -4.08 12.43 -3.71
C MET A 53 -4.97 13.37 -4.53
N ALA A 54 -5.63 14.32 -3.86
CA ALA A 54 -6.49 15.28 -4.55
C ALA A 54 -5.70 16.24 -5.46
N GLU A 55 -4.47 16.58 -5.09
CA GLU A 55 -3.56 17.38 -5.91
C GLU A 55 -3.05 16.60 -7.15
N GLY A 56 -2.93 15.27 -7.03
CA GLY A 56 -2.46 14.38 -8.11
C GLY A 56 -3.43 14.17 -9.27
N GLY A 57 -4.71 14.54 -9.13
CA GLY A 57 -5.72 14.44 -10.18
C GLY A 57 -6.99 13.71 -9.74
N ARG A 58 -7.91 13.50 -10.69
CA ARG A 58 -9.23 12.90 -10.40
C ARG A 58 -9.18 11.39 -10.62
N GLU A 59 -9.15 10.63 -9.54
CA GLU A 59 -9.27 9.17 -9.59
C GLU A 59 -10.71 8.70 -9.85
N ALA A 60 -10.86 7.44 -10.28
CA ALA A 60 -12.14 6.82 -10.56
C ALA A 60 -13.00 6.68 -9.29
N ALA A 61 -14.33 6.75 -9.46
CA ALA A 61 -15.26 6.45 -8.37
C ALA A 61 -15.06 5.00 -7.87
N GLY A 62 -15.00 4.82 -6.55
CA GLY A 62 -14.67 3.56 -5.90
C GLY A 62 -13.17 3.27 -5.76
N GLY A 63 -12.30 4.18 -6.23
CA GLY A 63 -10.85 4.08 -6.10
C GLY A 63 -10.34 4.18 -4.66
N LEU A 64 -9.03 3.99 -4.50
CA LEU A 64 -8.37 3.99 -3.19
C LEU A 64 -8.65 5.25 -2.34
N PRO A 65 -8.63 6.49 -2.87
CA PRO A 65 -8.94 7.69 -2.11
C PRO A 65 -10.36 7.68 -1.51
N GLU A 66 -11.35 7.22 -2.26
CA GLU A 66 -12.74 7.14 -1.76
C GLU A 66 -12.87 6.09 -0.64
N ARG A 67 -12.18 4.96 -0.78
CA ARG A 67 -12.17 3.89 0.24
C ARG A 67 -11.46 4.33 1.51
N LEU A 68 -10.35 5.05 1.38
CA LEU A 68 -9.66 5.68 2.52
C LEU A 68 -10.56 6.71 3.20
N ALA A 69 -11.28 7.54 2.43
CA ALA A 69 -12.24 8.51 2.97
C ALA A 69 -13.39 7.84 3.73
N ARG A 70 -13.87 6.69 3.25
CA ARG A 70 -14.88 5.84 3.92
C ARG A 70 -14.34 5.05 5.11
N ARG A 71 -13.01 5.02 5.29
CA ARG A 71 -12.31 4.24 6.34
C ARG A 71 -12.69 2.77 6.32
N GLU A 72 -12.73 2.20 5.13
CA GLU A 72 -13.02 0.77 4.98
C GLU A 72 -12.01 -0.07 5.78
N PRO A 73 -12.48 -1.14 6.44
CA PRO A 73 -11.61 -2.00 7.23
C PRO A 73 -10.64 -2.75 6.32
N VAL A 74 -9.41 -2.94 6.81
CA VAL A 74 -8.42 -3.81 6.17
C VAL A 74 -8.92 -5.27 6.26
N PRO A 75 -8.80 -6.07 5.19
CA PRO A 75 -9.17 -7.48 5.26
C PRO A 75 -8.41 -8.21 6.37
N ALA A 76 -9.09 -9.13 7.03
CA ALA A 76 -8.48 -10.00 8.03
C ALA A 76 -7.38 -10.87 7.39
N GLY A 77 -6.28 -11.03 8.11
CA GLY A 77 -5.16 -11.84 7.66
C GLY A 77 -3.96 -11.74 8.59
N ARG A 78 -2.83 -12.27 8.13
CA ARG A 78 -1.58 -12.26 8.93
C ARG A 78 -0.75 -11.02 8.61
N LEU A 79 -0.47 -10.20 9.62
CA LEU A 79 0.45 -9.07 9.50
C LEU A 79 1.84 -9.55 9.02
N LEU A 80 2.34 -8.93 7.95
CA LEU A 80 3.68 -9.16 7.41
C LEU A 80 4.68 -8.10 7.87
N GLY A 81 4.19 -6.90 8.15
CA GLY A 81 4.97 -5.75 8.58
C GLY A 81 4.46 -4.47 7.94
N PHE A 82 5.33 -3.47 7.92
CA PHE A 82 5.04 -2.12 7.42
C PHE A 82 6.03 -1.74 6.34
N GLU A 83 5.51 -1.15 5.28
CA GLU A 83 6.25 -0.51 4.21
C GLU A 83 6.14 1.02 4.37
N LEU A 84 7.22 1.74 4.07
CA LEU A 84 7.15 3.20 4.02
C LEU A 84 6.77 3.61 2.60
N VAL A 85 5.62 4.25 2.47
CA VAL A 85 5.09 4.68 1.18
C VAL A 85 4.80 6.16 1.18
N GLY A 86 5.00 6.80 0.03
CA GLY A 86 4.56 8.15 -0.26
C GLY A 86 3.81 8.19 -1.58
N TYR A 87 3.01 9.23 -1.78
CA TYR A 87 2.21 9.42 -2.98
C TYR A 87 2.65 10.72 -3.66
N ASP A 88 2.81 10.68 -4.98
CA ASP A 88 3.07 11.86 -5.82
C ASP A 88 2.38 11.69 -7.18
N CYS A 89 1.62 12.71 -7.61
CA CYS A 89 1.04 12.81 -8.95
C CYS A 89 0.43 11.51 -9.53
N GLY A 90 -0.34 10.74 -8.75
CA GLY A 90 -0.95 9.49 -9.21
C GLY A 90 -0.10 8.23 -9.03
N LEU A 91 1.09 8.35 -8.43
CA LEU A 91 2.04 7.26 -8.27
C LEU A 91 2.41 7.02 -6.80
N TRP A 92 2.47 5.75 -6.43
CA TRP A 92 2.97 5.30 -5.15
C TRP A 92 4.47 5.03 -5.20
N HIS A 93 5.20 5.59 -4.23
CA HIS A 93 6.62 5.36 -4.04
C HIS A 93 6.83 4.57 -2.76
N THR A 94 7.57 3.46 -2.81
CA THR A 94 8.17 2.87 -1.61
C THR A 94 9.56 3.48 -1.39
N TRP A 95 9.98 3.64 -0.15
CA TRP A 95 11.34 4.06 0.21
C TRP A 95 12.43 3.12 -0.36
N THR A 96 12.07 1.92 -0.82
CA THR A 96 12.98 1.00 -1.53
C THR A 96 13.15 1.35 -3.01
N CYS A 97 12.20 2.05 -3.64
CA CYS A 97 12.31 2.52 -5.03
C CYS A 97 13.39 3.59 -5.19
N LEU A 98 13.65 4.36 -4.13
CA LEU A 98 14.54 5.50 -4.15
C LEU A 98 15.86 5.13 -3.47
N GLY A 99 16.92 5.06 -4.27
CA GLY A 99 18.22 4.55 -3.83
C GLY A 99 18.76 5.29 -2.61
N GLY A 100 19.03 4.54 -1.52
CA GLY A 100 19.69 5.06 -0.32
C GLY A 100 18.77 5.29 0.88
N LEU A 101 17.46 5.47 0.69
CA LEU A 101 16.58 5.88 1.80
C LEU A 101 16.51 4.86 2.94
N VAL A 102 16.50 3.56 2.62
CA VAL A 102 16.54 2.50 3.65
C VAL A 102 17.78 2.64 4.55
N ARG A 103 18.94 2.96 3.96
CA ARG A 103 20.18 3.16 4.70
C ARG A 103 20.11 4.46 5.52
N ASP A 104 19.64 5.54 4.91
CA ASP A 104 19.62 6.86 5.54
C ASP A 104 18.66 6.90 6.74
N VAL A 105 17.46 6.33 6.59
CA VAL A 105 16.53 6.08 7.70
C VAL A 105 17.15 5.18 8.76
N GLY A 106 17.85 4.11 8.35
CA GLY A 106 18.52 3.20 9.27
C GLY A 106 19.61 3.89 10.10
N HIS A 107 20.39 4.79 9.49
CA HIS A 107 21.39 5.59 10.19
C HIS A 107 20.77 6.60 11.15
N ALA A 108 19.69 7.27 10.75
CA ALA A 108 19.11 8.34 11.56
C ALA A 108 18.19 7.84 12.69
N THR A 109 17.50 6.71 12.49
CA THR A 109 16.43 6.25 13.39
C THR A 109 16.72 4.91 14.05
N GLY A 110 17.78 4.22 13.61
CA GLY A 110 18.10 2.85 14.01
C GLY A 110 17.12 1.79 13.49
N VAL A 111 16.09 2.18 12.72
CA VAL A 111 15.08 1.25 12.19
C VAL A 111 15.66 0.44 11.04
N ARG A 112 15.45 -0.88 11.07
CA ARG A 112 15.90 -1.79 10.00
C ARG A 112 14.76 -2.68 9.55
N PRO A 113 14.65 -2.97 8.25
CA PRO A 113 13.72 -3.98 7.76
C PRO A 113 13.99 -5.36 8.35
N GLY A 114 12.92 -6.13 8.55
CA GLY A 114 12.96 -7.52 9.00
C GLY A 114 13.05 -8.52 7.84
N ARG A 115 12.59 -9.77 8.07
CA ARG A 115 12.85 -10.92 7.17
C ARG A 115 12.16 -10.88 5.80
N TRP A 116 11.32 -9.88 5.54
CA TRP A 116 10.67 -9.63 4.24
C TRP A 116 11.01 -8.26 3.65
N GLY A 117 12.01 -7.58 4.21
CA GLY A 117 12.24 -6.18 3.85
C GLY A 117 11.18 -5.21 4.43
N LEU A 118 10.34 -5.67 5.36
CA LEU A 118 9.32 -4.85 6.03
C LEU A 118 9.70 -4.53 7.47
N ILE A 119 9.38 -3.32 7.93
CA ILE A 119 9.53 -2.93 9.33
C ILE A 119 8.51 -3.73 10.16
N GLN A 120 8.91 -4.34 11.26
CA GLN A 120 8.05 -5.27 12.01
C GLN A 120 7.24 -4.58 13.12
N ASP A 121 7.75 -3.48 13.65
CA ASP A 121 7.11 -2.72 14.71
C ASP A 121 6.45 -1.45 14.17
N GLU A 122 5.17 -1.26 14.48
CA GLU A 122 4.37 -0.14 13.98
C GLU A 122 4.89 1.22 14.49
N ARG A 123 5.44 1.28 15.72
CA ARG A 123 6.00 2.53 16.26
C ARG A 123 7.31 2.89 15.56
N GLN A 124 8.15 1.89 15.26
CA GLN A 124 9.35 2.06 14.46
C GLN A 124 9.01 2.50 13.03
N ALA A 125 8.00 1.89 12.40
CA ALA A 125 7.57 2.27 11.06
C ALA A 125 7.10 3.72 11.01
N ARG A 126 6.29 4.14 11.97
CA ARG A 126 5.85 5.54 12.09
C ARG A 126 7.01 6.50 12.32
N ARG A 127 7.90 6.20 13.27
CA ARG A 127 9.09 7.02 13.53
C ARG A 127 9.94 7.19 12.26
N ALA A 128 10.08 6.13 11.48
CA ALA A 128 10.82 6.15 10.22
C ALA A 128 10.10 7.02 9.16
N ALA A 129 8.78 6.88 9.01
CA ALA A 129 7.95 7.70 8.12
C ALA A 129 8.00 9.20 8.49
N ASP A 130 7.86 9.51 9.78
CA ASP A 130 7.91 10.88 10.30
C ASP A 130 9.29 11.50 10.03
N TRP A 131 10.37 10.75 10.26
CA TRP A 131 11.72 11.22 9.95
C TRP A 131 11.93 11.44 8.46
N LEU A 132 11.46 10.51 7.60
CA LEU A 132 11.63 10.61 6.16
C LEU A 132 10.91 11.84 5.60
N THR A 133 9.65 12.06 6.04
CA THR A 133 8.87 13.27 5.77
C THR A 133 9.63 14.54 6.19
N ALA A 134 10.15 14.58 7.43
CA ALA A 134 10.86 15.74 7.95
C ALA A 134 12.21 16.00 7.25
N SER A 135 12.90 14.93 6.84
CA SER A 135 14.22 15.00 6.20
C SER A 135 14.17 15.61 4.80
N LYS A 136 13.01 15.51 4.12
CA LYS A 136 12.82 15.83 2.70
C LYS A 136 13.79 15.06 1.78
N LEU A 137 14.34 13.94 2.26
CA LEU A 137 15.12 13.00 1.46
C LEU A 137 14.16 12.08 0.70
N GLY A 138 14.51 11.77 -0.54
CA GLY A 138 13.71 10.92 -1.42
C GLY A 138 13.39 11.62 -2.73
N ASP A 139 12.24 11.29 -3.30
CA ASP A 139 11.74 11.96 -4.48
C ASP A 139 11.34 13.38 -4.05
N PRO A 140 11.90 14.45 -4.67
CA PRO A 140 11.59 15.82 -4.30
C PRO A 140 10.10 16.17 -4.42
N LYS A 141 9.29 15.30 -5.02
CA LYS A 141 7.86 15.44 -5.18
C LYS A 141 7.04 14.66 -4.15
N VAL A 142 7.65 13.77 -3.38
CA VAL A 142 6.97 13.07 -2.27
C VAL A 142 7.13 13.90 -1.00
N PHE A 143 6.05 14.60 -0.63
CA PHE A 143 6.04 15.49 0.53
C PHE A 143 5.62 14.80 1.84
N LEU A 144 4.96 13.65 1.75
CA LEU A 144 4.49 12.86 2.89
C LEU A 144 4.88 11.39 2.73
N TRP A 145 5.44 10.83 3.81
CA TRP A 145 5.65 9.40 3.97
C TRP A 145 4.76 8.85 5.08
N VAL A 146 4.13 7.71 4.83
CA VAL A 146 3.26 7.00 5.79
C VAL A 146 3.69 5.55 5.92
N ALA A 147 3.36 4.93 7.06
CA ALA A 147 3.58 3.51 7.28
C ALA A 147 2.36 2.70 6.80
N ALA A 148 2.48 2.08 5.62
CA ALA A 148 1.47 1.17 5.11
C ALA A 148 1.63 -0.23 5.73
N MET A 149 0.58 -0.69 6.41
CA MET A 149 0.50 -2.04 6.96
C MET A 149 0.23 -3.04 5.85
N LEU A 150 1.04 -4.09 5.74
CA LEU A 150 0.85 -5.17 4.77
C LEU A 150 0.37 -6.45 5.46
N VAL A 151 -0.72 -7.01 4.93
CA VAL A 151 -1.39 -8.19 5.47
C VAL A 151 -1.45 -9.26 4.38
N ALA A 152 -1.01 -10.48 4.71
CA ALA A 152 -1.27 -11.63 3.86
C ALA A 152 -2.75 -12.00 3.98
N VAL A 153 -3.48 -11.92 2.87
CA VAL A 153 -4.89 -12.31 2.80
C VAL A 153 -4.97 -13.81 2.52
N PRO A 154 -5.78 -14.59 3.26
CA PRO A 154 -6.00 -15.99 2.94
C PRO A 154 -6.58 -16.12 1.54
N GLY A 155 -5.89 -16.89 0.68
CA GLY A 155 -6.39 -17.18 -0.66
C GLY A 155 -7.74 -17.90 -0.60
N ALA A 156 -8.59 -17.73 -1.61
CA ALA A 156 -9.90 -18.38 -1.69
C ALA A 156 -9.85 -19.91 -1.45
N ARG A 157 -8.70 -20.55 -1.72
CA ARG A 157 -8.48 -21.99 -1.48
C ARG A 157 -8.32 -22.40 -0.01
N GLU A 158 -8.00 -21.50 0.91
CA GLU A 158 -7.89 -21.80 2.34
C GLU A 158 -9.24 -21.74 3.05
N ARG A 159 -10.18 -20.91 2.56
CA ARG A 159 -11.54 -20.82 3.12
C ARG A 159 -12.38 -22.05 2.81
N ALA A 160 -12.23 -22.61 1.60
CA ALA A 160 -12.94 -23.82 1.17
C ALA A 160 -12.47 -25.13 1.86
N ARG A 161 -11.41 -25.10 2.68
CA ARG A 161 -10.94 -26.25 3.47
C ARG A 161 -11.30 -26.16 4.96
N SER A 162 -12.02 -25.11 5.35
CA SER A 162 -12.38 -24.84 6.74
C SER A 162 -13.89 -24.96 6.99
N GLU A 163 -14.64 -25.50 6.03
CA GLU A 163 -16.08 -25.83 6.12
C GLU A 163 -16.31 -27.35 6.00
#